data_AF-A0A6B2CMU8-F1
#
_entry.id   AF-A0A6B2CMU8-F1
#
_cell.length_a   1.000
_cell.length_b   1.000
_cell.length_c   1.000
_cell.angle_alpha   90.00
_cell.angle_beta   90.00
_cell.angle_gamma   90.00
#
_symmetry.space_group_name_H-M   'P 1'
#
loop_
_entity.id
_entity.type
_entity.pdbx_description
1 polymer ?
#
loop_
_entity_poly.entity_id
_entity_poly.type
_entity_poly.pdbx_seq_one_letter_code
_entity_poly.pdbx_strand_id
1 'polypeptide(L)'
;MRVALTLISLTVVGGTERLTLDMYRALRELGHEVDLYTTRLDERAWQVLTSGMNGIPRPIVLGEPPISRPFSRTVLLRKLLVVSYLVRRLRPHYDLVIETQSSIPLRWADTTYVHFPFMYFLKLYLGRRHEFLYEKAYDYLVALATRALVDSTKPVMTNSSWTAKYIRGAYGSQRVYVVHPPVNVEELSSIGGDRGRIVLTVSRMDWGKRVIDIPKIAKLVPEAEFYLVGSTSPESGPILKILKERAEGLRNFHLETDVPRKRIIELMSQASIYLHPPLAEHFGF
;
A
#
# COMPACT_ATOMS: atom_id res chain seq x y z
N MET A 1 23.65 14.17 2.24
CA MET A 1 23.50 13.12 1.20
C MET A 1 22.28 13.44 0.37
N ARG A 2 22.36 13.17 -0.93
CA ARG A 2 21.25 13.22 -1.87
C ARG A 2 20.59 11.85 -1.94
N VAL A 3 19.32 11.78 -1.58
CA VAL A 3 18.52 10.56 -1.52
C VAL A 3 17.39 10.63 -2.52
N ALA A 4 17.27 9.61 -3.37
CA ALA A 4 16.09 9.41 -4.20
C ALA A 4 15.15 8.42 -3.53
N LEU A 5 13.92 8.85 -3.26
CA LEU A 5 12.86 7.99 -2.76
C LEU A 5 11.91 7.69 -3.92
N THR A 6 11.75 6.41 -4.28
CA THR A 6 11.00 6.03 -5.48
C THR A 6 9.75 5.24 -5.11
N LEU A 7 8.61 5.77 -5.56
CA LEU A 7 7.32 5.11 -5.62
C LEU A 7 7.05 4.78 -7.09
N ILE A 8 6.53 3.60 -7.43
CA ILE A 8 6.23 3.25 -8.82
C ILE A 8 5.06 4.10 -9.35
N SER A 9 3.96 4.16 -8.60
CA SER A 9 2.75 4.88 -9.00
C SER A 9 1.96 5.36 -7.78
N LEU A 10 1.59 6.64 -7.79
CA LEU A 10 0.74 7.29 -6.77
C LEU A 10 -0.66 7.50 -7.35
N THR A 11 -1.41 6.42 -7.50
CA THR A 11 -2.78 6.45 -8.05
C THR A 11 -3.84 6.04 -7.05
N VAL A 12 -3.43 5.61 -5.86
CA VAL A 12 -4.29 5.16 -4.77
C VAL A 12 -3.78 5.70 -3.44
N VAL A 13 -4.65 5.76 -2.45
CA VAL A 13 -4.30 6.13 -1.07
C VAL A 13 -4.15 4.85 -0.26
N GLY A 14 -2.95 4.57 0.22
CA GLY A 14 -2.65 3.36 0.98
C GLY A 14 -1.50 3.54 1.98
N GLY A 15 -1.26 2.48 2.75
CA GLY A 15 -0.18 2.46 3.75
C GLY A 15 1.22 2.55 3.13
N THR A 16 1.41 2.04 1.92
CA THR A 16 2.67 2.13 1.17
C THR A 16 3.01 3.57 0.81
N GLU A 17 2.05 4.28 0.24
CA GLU A 17 2.22 5.68 -0.15
C GLU A 17 2.43 6.55 1.10
N ARG A 18 1.66 6.29 2.17
CA ARG A 18 1.81 7.00 3.44
C ARG A 18 3.18 6.79 4.08
N LEU A 19 3.64 5.53 4.16
CA LEU A 19 4.97 5.20 4.66
C LEU A 19 6.07 5.92 3.88
N THR A 20 5.95 5.97 2.56
CA THR A 20 6.91 6.66 1.69
C THR A 20 6.98 8.14 2.04
N LEU A 21 5.85 8.79 2.29
CA LEU A 21 5.82 10.19 2.71
C LEU A 21 6.38 10.42 4.11
N ASP A 22 6.11 9.54 5.06
CA ASP A 22 6.66 9.64 6.41
C ASP A 22 8.19 9.38 6.40
N MET A 23 8.67 8.47 5.55
CA MET A 23 10.10 8.25 5.30
C MET A 23 10.77 9.49 4.67
N TYR A 24 10.10 10.14 3.72
CA TYR A 24 10.57 11.40 3.15
C TYR A 24 10.79 12.45 4.25
N ARG A 25 9.81 12.64 5.13
CA ARG A 25 9.91 13.60 6.24
C ARG A 25 11.05 13.28 7.19
N ALA A 26 11.14 12.02 7.63
CA ALA A 26 12.20 11.59 8.55
C ALA A 26 13.60 11.83 7.95
N LEU A 27 13.80 11.53 6.66
CA LEU A 27 15.09 11.77 6.00
C LEU A 27 15.41 13.27 5.86
N ARG A 28 14.40 14.11 5.63
CA ARG A 28 14.57 15.58 5.60
C ARG A 28 14.91 16.14 6.98
N GLU A 29 14.26 15.65 8.02
CA GLU A 29 14.53 16.04 9.43
C GLU A 29 15.96 15.65 9.86
N LEU A 30 16.50 14.55 9.31
CA LEU A 30 17.90 14.16 9.47
C LEU A 30 18.90 15.01 8.63
N GLY A 31 18.43 16.03 7.92
CA GLY A 31 19.28 16.95 7.16
C GLY A 31 19.71 16.43 5.78
N HIS A 32 19.00 15.44 5.21
CA HIS A 32 19.29 14.97 3.85
C HIS A 32 18.53 15.76 2.77
N GLU A 33 19.09 15.82 1.57
CA GLU A 33 18.38 16.27 0.37
C GLU A 33 17.61 15.10 -0.19
N VAL A 34 16.29 15.18 -0.22
CA VAL A 34 15.44 14.06 -0.61
C VAL A 34 14.55 14.48 -1.76
N ASP A 35 14.59 13.72 -2.84
CA ASP A 35 13.73 13.88 -4.00
C ASP A 35 12.77 12.69 -4.11
N LEU A 36 11.48 12.98 -4.28
CA LEU A 36 10.43 11.98 -4.37
C LEU A 36 10.07 11.76 -5.84
N TYR A 37 10.16 10.51 -6.31
CA TYR A 37 9.92 10.16 -7.70
C TYR A 37 8.74 9.21 -7.87
N THR A 38 7.96 9.43 -8.93
CA THR A 38 6.91 8.51 -9.38
C THR A 38 6.80 8.43 -10.90
N THR A 39 6.20 7.37 -11.43
CA THR A 39 5.88 7.29 -12.87
C THR A 39 4.48 7.78 -13.20
N ARG A 40 3.58 7.80 -12.21
CA ARG A 40 2.19 8.28 -12.34
C ARG A 40 1.73 8.96 -11.06
N LEU A 41 0.93 10.00 -11.21
CA LEU A 41 0.31 10.74 -10.12
C LEU A 41 -1.17 10.96 -10.45
N ASP A 42 -2.04 10.55 -9.54
CA ASP A 42 -3.44 10.94 -9.52
C ASP A 42 -3.62 12.10 -8.52
N GLU A 43 -4.18 13.22 -8.97
CA GLU A 43 -4.29 14.43 -8.15
C GLU A 43 -5.24 14.25 -6.97
N ARG A 44 -6.32 13.47 -7.14
CA ARG A 44 -7.26 13.21 -6.05
C ARG A 44 -6.61 12.35 -4.98
N ALA A 45 -5.93 11.28 -5.37
CA ALA A 45 -5.17 10.44 -4.46
C ALA A 45 -4.08 11.23 -3.73
N TRP A 46 -3.38 12.12 -4.44
CA TRP A 46 -2.39 13.02 -3.85
C TRP A 46 -3.01 13.91 -2.77
N GLN A 47 -4.10 14.63 -3.09
CA GLN A 47 -4.79 15.53 -2.16
C GLN A 47 -5.29 14.80 -0.90
N VAL A 48 -5.87 13.62 -1.05
CA VAL A 48 -6.34 12.83 0.09
C VAL A 48 -5.17 12.33 0.93
N LEU A 49 -4.09 11.85 0.29
CA LEU A 49 -2.92 11.32 0.98
C LEU A 49 -2.16 12.40 1.77
N THR A 50 -2.05 13.61 1.22
CA THR A 50 -1.35 14.74 1.87
C THR A 50 -2.27 15.61 2.71
N SER A 51 -3.55 15.27 2.85
CA SER A 51 -4.49 16.01 3.69
C SER A 51 -3.98 16.05 5.14
N GLY A 52 -3.70 17.25 5.64
CA GLY A 52 -3.12 17.46 6.98
C GLY A 52 -1.61 17.21 7.09
N MET A 53 -0.90 17.02 5.97
CA MET A 53 0.56 16.98 5.94
C MET A 53 1.12 18.29 5.41
N ASN A 54 2.00 18.93 6.17
CA ASN A 54 2.72 20.14 5.75
C ASN A 54 4.14 19.79 5.30
N GLY A 55 4.69 20.55 4.35
CA GLY A 55 6.11 20.46 3.97
C GLY A 55 6.49 19.30 3.05
N ILE A 56 5.52 18.62 2.42
CA ILE A 56 5.78 17.56 1.45
C ILE A 56 5.64 18.14 0.03
N PRO A 57 6.70 18.14 -0.79
CA PRO A 57 6.61 18.59 -2.17
C PRO A 57 5.89 17.57 -3.04
N ARG A 58 5.33 18.06 -4.15
CA ARG A 58 4.76 17.19 -5.19
C ARG A 58 5.86 16.26 -5.76
N PRO A 59 5.58 14.97 -5.98
CA PRO A 59 6.55 14.04 -6.57
C PRO A 59 6.96 14.48 -7.97
N ILE A 60 8.23 14.24 -8.33
CA ILE A 60 8.73 14.40 -9.69
C ILE A 60 8.21 13.23 -10.54
N VAL A 61 7.36 13.54 -11.51
CA VAL A 61 6.75 12.55 -12.40
C VAL A 61 7.64 12.32 -13.63
N LEU A 62 8.31 11.16 -13.71
CA LEU A 62 9.17 10.82 -14.86
C LEU A 62 8.43 10.19 -16.03
N GLY A 63 7.17 9.81 -15.82
CA GLY A 63 6.40 9.01 -16.77
C GLY A 63 6.90 7.57 -16.86
N GLU A 64 6.18 6.78 -17.65
CA GLU A 64 6.59 5.41 -17.94
C GLU A 64 7.51 5.32 -19.16
N PRO A 65 8.47 4.37 -19.18
CA PRO A 65 9.32 4.17 -20.33
C PRO A 65 8.49 3.67 -21.53
N PRO A 66 8.79 4.09 -22.77
CA PRO A 66 8.07 3.63 -23.96
C PRO A 66 7.99 2.10 -24.10
N ILE A 67 9.02 1.38 -23.64
CA ILE A 67 9.09 -0.08 -23.65
C ILE A 67 8.00 -0.76 -22.81
N SER A 68 7.36 -0.06 -21.86
CA SER A 68 6.27 -0.61 -21.05
C SER A 68 4.90 -0.51 -21.74
N ARG A 69 4.76 0.33 -22.78
CA ARG A 69 3.47 0.60 -23.45
C ARG A 69 2.84 -0.63 -24.13
N PRO A 70 3.60 -1.51 -24.82
CA PRO A 70 3.04 -2.74 -25.40
C PRO A 70 2.52 -3.73 -24.35
N PHE A 71 2.99 -3.62 -23.11
CA PHE A 71 2.66 -4.49 -21.99
C PHE A 71 1.49 -3.98 -21.15
N SER A 72 0.57 -3.22 -21.76
CA SER A 72 -0.58 -2.62 -21.07
C SER A 72 -1.52 -3.67 -20.45
N ARG A 73 -1.64 -4.84 -21.08
CA ARG A 73 -2.43 -5.98 -20.59
C ARG A 73 -1.64 -6.91 -19.66
N THR A 74 -0.33 -6.75 -19.57
CA THR A 74 0.60 -7.60 -18.81
C THR A 74 1.16 -6.84 -17.60
N VAL A 75 0.25 -6.58 -16.65
CA VAL A 75 0.44 -5.66 -15.52
C VAL A 75 1.70 -5.95 -14.69
N LEU A 76 2.01 -7.22 -14.41
CA LEU A 76 3.15 -7.59 -13.57
C LEU A 76 4.48 -7.31 -14.27
N LEU A 77 4.62 -7.73 -15.54
CA LEU A 77 5.82 -7.49 -16.32
C LEU A 77 6.03 -5.99 -16.55
N ARG A 78 4.96 -5.26 -16.87
CA ARG A 78 4.98 -3.80 -16.99
C ARG A 78 5.51 -3.15 -15.71
N LYS A 79 5.01 -3.54 -14.53
CA LYS A 79 5.45 -3.01 -13.23
C LYS A 79 6.95 -3.23 -13.01
N LEU A 80 7.46 -4.42 -13.32
CA LEU A 80 8.89 -4.75 -13.20
C LEU A 80 9.77 -3.92 -14.15
N LEU A 81 9.33 -3.71 -15.39
CA LEU A 81 10.05 -2.87 -16.36
C LEU A 81 10.07 -1.40 -15.94
N VAL A 82 8.93 -0.89 -15.47
CA VAL A 82 8.78 0.51 -15.02
C VAL A 82 9.68 0.78 -13.81
N VAL A 83 9.65 -0.06 -12.77
CA VAL A 83 10.50 0.15 -11.59
C VAL A 83 11.98 0.03 -11.93
N SER A 84 12.34 -0.96 -12.76
CA SER A 84 13.73 -1.15 -13.20
C SER A 84 14.25 0.07 -13.95
N TYR A 85 13.46 0.61 -14.88
CA TYR A 85 13.80 1.83 -15.62
C TYR A 85 13.95 3.04 -14.69
N LEU A 86 12.97 3.26 -13.81
CA LEU A 86 12.95 4.39 -12.88
C LEU A 86 14.20 4.41 -12.01
N VAL A 87 14.45 3.32 -11.29
CA VAL A 87 15.54 3.24 -10.31
C VAL A 87 16.90 3.24 -11.01
N ARG A 88 17.05 2.53 -12.14
CA ARG A 88 18.31 2.50 -12.90
C ARG A 88 18.69 3.88 -13.45
N ARG A 89 17.70 4.70 -13.85
CA ARG A 89 17.93 6.07 -14.33
C ARG A 89 18.38 7.00 -13.21
N LEU A 90 17.88 6.80 -11.99
CA LEU A 90 18.20 7.65 -10.84
C LEU A 90 19.54 7.28 -10.19
N ARG A 91 19.93 6.01 -10.19
CA ARG A 91 21.09 5.50 -9.46
C ARG A 91 22.40 6.29 -9.64
N PRO A 92 22.78 6.79 -10.84
CA PRO A 92 24.02 7.55 -11.02
C PRO A 92 24.02 8.96 -10.41
N HIS A 93 22.86 9.49 -10.03
CA HIS A 93 22.69 10.90 -9.65
C HIS A 93 22.47 11.13 -8.15
N TYR A 94 22.44 10.05 -7.36
CA TYR A 94 22.12 10.07 -5.94
C TYR A 94 23.10 9.22 -5.14
N ASP A 95 23.34 9.61 -3.90
CA ASP A 95 24.16 8.86 -2.95
C ASP A 95 23.43 7.60 -2.46
N LEU A 96 22.09 7.67 -2.39
CA LEU A 96 21.23 6.61 -1.93
C LEU A 96 19.91 6.58 -2.72
N VAL A 97 19.53 5.42 -3.25
CA VAL A 97 18.20 5.20 -3.85
C VAL A 97 17.41 4.18 -3.04
N ILE A 98 16.27 4.61 -2.50
CA ILE A 98 15.35 3.81 -1.71
C ILE A 98 14.08 3.55 -2.52
N GLU A 99 13.77 2.28 -2.76
CA GLU A 99 12.55 1.85 -3.46
C GLU A 99 11.52 1.33 -2.44
N THR A 100 10.22 1.66 -2.59
CA THR A 100 9.21 1.34 -1.56
C THR A 100 7.99 0.55 -2.04
N GLN A 101 7.85 0.21 -3.33
CA GLN A 101 6.59 -0.33 -3.87
C GLN A 101 6.74 -1.61 -4.73
N SER A 102 7.95 -1.95 -5.20
CA SER A 102 8.19 -3.08 -6.09
C SER A 102 7.98 -4.43 -5.43
N SER A 103 8.17 -4.49 -4.11
CA SER A 103 8.07 -5.71 -3.32
C SER A 103 9.15 -6.77 -3.63
N ILE A 104 10.25 -6.36 -4.28
CA ILE A 104 11.44 -7.19 -4.52
C ILE A 104 12.70 -6.48 -4.01
N PRO A 105 13.74 -7.19 -3.54
CA PRO A 105 15.07 -6.61 -3.31
C PRO A 105 15.67 -6.16 -4.65
N LEU A 106 15.42 -4.91 -5.05
CA LEU A 106 15.71 -4.45 -6.40
C LEU A 106 17.21 -4.19 -6.59
N ARG A 107 17.83 -4.87 -7.55
CA ARG A 107 19.28 -4.79 -7.84
C ARG A 107 19.81 -3.37 -8.07
N TRP A 108 18.98 -2.51 -8.66
CA TRP A 108 19.36 -1.14 -8.98
C TRP A 108 19.24 -0.18 -7.80
N ALA A 109 18.49 -0.55 -6.76
CA ALA A 109 18.36 0.25 -5.55
C ALA A 109 19.53 -0.05 -4.60
N ASP A 110 19.80 0.90 -3.71
CA ASP A 110 20.73 0.67 -2.61
C ASP A 110 20.03 -0.09 -1.48
N THR A 111 18.73 0.15 -1.29
CA THR A 111 17.87 -0.61 -0.40
C THR A 111 16.41 -0.57 -0.88
N THR A 112 15.63 -1.60 -0.50
CA THR A 112 14.20 -1.65 -0.80
C THR A 112 13.39 -1.87 0.46
N TYR A 113 12.29 -1.12 0.62
CA TYR A 113 11.27 -1.39 1.62
C TYR A 113 10.23 -2.36 1.04
N VAL A 114 10.25 -3.61 1.51
CA VAL A 114 9.36 -4.67 1.03
C VAL A 114 8.20 -4.85 1.99
N HIS A 115 7.00 -4.45 1.55
CA HIS A 115 5.75 -4.60 2.31
C HIS A 115 5.30 -6.05 2.45
N PHE A 116 5.46 -6.85 1.39
CA PHE A 116 5.32 -8.31 1.36
C PHE A 116 6.00 -8.85 0.11
N PRO A 117 6.62 -10.05 0.10
CA PRO A 117 7.42 -10.47 -1.05
C PRO A 117 6.56 -10.68 -2.31
N PHE A 118 6.97 -10.03 -3.41
CA PHE A 118 6.38 -10.20 -4.75
C PHE A 118 6.22 -11.67 -5.16
N MET A 119 7.14 -12.55 -4.74
CA MET A 119 7.11 -13.97 -5.10
C MET A 119 5.84 -14.70 -4.61
N TYR A 120 5.25 -14.26 -3.50
CA TYR A 120 3.99 -14.85 -3.02
C TYR A 120 2.78 -14.37 -3.83
N PHE A 121 2.76 -13.10 -4.24
CA PHE A 121 1.77 -12.62 -5.21
C PHE A 121 1.91 -13.38 -6.52
N LEU A 122 3.14 -13.56 -7.01
CA LEU A 122 3.41 -14.34 -8.21
C LEU A 122 2.84 -15.76 -8.06
N LYS A 123 3.12 -16.48 -6.97
CA LYS A 123 2.55 -17.83 -6.73
C LYS A 123 1.01 -17.85 -6.74
N LEU A 124 0.35 -16.85 -6.18
CA LEU A 124 -1.12 -16.76 -6.20
C LEU A 124 -1.67 -16.50 -7.61
N TYR A 125 -0.97 -15.69 -8.41
CA TYR A 125 -1.33 -15.43 -9.80
C TYR A 125 -1.05 -16.63 -10.70
N LEU A 126 0.12 -17.27 -10.56
CA LEU A 126 0.57 -18.45 -11.30
C LEU A 126 -0.13 -19.75 -10.90
N GLY A 127 -0.74 -19.78 -9.71
CA GLY A 127 -1.50 -20.94 -9.22
C GLY A 127 -2.87 -21.10 -9.89
N ARG A 128 -3.26 -20.17 -10.78
CA ARG A 128 -4.48 -20.30 -11.58
C ARG A 128 -4.28 -21.39 -12.63
N ARG A 129 -5.31 -22.21 -12.87
CA ARG A 129 -5.26 -23.18 -13.97
C ARG A 129 -5.21 -22.41 -15.28
N HIS A 130 -4.04 -22.42 -15.92
CA HIS A 130 -3.86 -21.85 -17.24
C HIS A 130 -4.43 -22.77 -18.30
N GLU A 131 -5.39 -22.27 -19.06
CA GLU A 131 -6.02 -23.00 -20.16
C GLU A 131 -5.17 -22.88 -21.44
N PHE A 132 -4.29 -21.88 -21.54
CA PHE A 132 -3.58 -21.56 -22.77
C PHE A 132 -2.05 -21.44 -22.63
N LEU A 133 -1.32 -21.70 -23.72
CA LEU A 133 0.16 -21.64 -23.76
C LEU A 133 0.73 -20.23 -23.56
N TYR A 134 0.03 -19.20 -24.04
CA TYR A 134 0.51 -17.82 -23.91
C TYR A 134 0.55 -17.34 -22.45
N GLU A 135 -0.32 -17.87 -21.59
CA GLU A 135 -0.33 -17.56 -20.16
C GLU A 135 0.91 -18.13 -19.49
N LYS A 136 1.23 -19.41 -19.77
CA LYS A 136 2.47 -20.05 -19.30
C LYS A 136 3.73 -19.32 -19.77
N ALA A 137 3.72 -18.84 -21.03
CA ALA A 137 4.82 -18.05 -21.57
C ALA A 137 4.96 -16.70 -20.84
N TYR A 138 3.85 -16.02 -20.58
CA TYR A 138 3.83 -14.77 -19.81
C TYR A 138 4.38 -14.96 -18.39
N ASP A 139 3.96 -16.02 -17.72
CA ASP A 139 4.40 -16.38 -16.37
C ASP A 139 5.89 -16.65 -16.30
N TYR A 140 6.40 -17.40 -17.28
CA TYR A 140 7.83 -17.64 -17.43
C TYR A 140 8.60 -16.33 -17.63
N LEU A 141 8.10 -15.41 -18.45
CA LEU A 141 8.71 -14.09 -18.65
C LEU A 141 8.70 -13.25 -17.36
N VAL A 142 7.61 -13.25 -16.59
CA VAL A 142 7.55 -12.54 -15.30
C VAL A 142 8.53 -13.15 -14.31
N ALA A 143 8.64 -14.47 -14.24
CA ALA A 143 9.60 -15.15 -13.37
C ALA A 143 11.05 -14.83 -13.78
N LEU A 144 11.36 -14.85 -15.08
CA LEU A 144 12.68 -14.50 -15.60
C LEU A 144 13.04 -13.03 -15.30
N ALA A 145 12.12 -12.10 -15.56
CA ALA A 145 12.30 -10.68 -15.25
C ALA A 145 12.50 -10.45 -13.75
N THR A 146 11.74 -11.14 -12.90
CA THR A 146 11.88 -11.07 -11.44
C THR A 146 13.27 -11.53 -11.02
N ARG A 147 13.74 -12.70 -11.51
CA ARG A 147 15.08 -13.22 -11.20
C ARG A 147 16.19 -12.27 -11.64
N ALA A 148 16.06 -11.62 -12.79
CA ALA A 148 17.05 -10.67 -13.30
C ALA A 148 17.13 -9.35 -12.48
N LEU A 149 16.06 -9.03 -11.74
CA LEU A 149 15.94 -7.80 -10.96
C LEU A 149 16.16 -8.00 -9.46
N VAL A 150 15.99 -9.21 -8.94
CA VAL A 150 16.26 -9.52 -7.54
C VAL A 150 17.76 -9.62 -7.29
N ASP A 151 18.23 -8.93 -6.25
CA ASP A 151 19.58 -9.07 -5.72
C ASP A 151 19.48 -9.31 -4.20
N SER A 152 19.74 -10.54 -3.78
CA SER A 152 19.61 -10.96 -2.38
C SER A 152 20.72 -10.41 -1.47
N THR A 153 21.77 -9.83 -2.05
CA THR A 153 22.86 -9.19 -1.30
C THR A 153 22.50 -7.79 -0.81
N LYS A 154 21.47 -7.16 -1.42
CA LYS A 154 20.99 -5.83 -1.05
C LYS A 154 20.32 -5.86 0.32
N PRO A 155 20.52 -4.81 1.14
CA PRO A 155 19.74 -4.63 2.35
C PRO A 155 18.26 -4.43 2.02
N VAL A 156 17.40 -5.00 2.86
CA VAL A 156 15.95 -4.92 2.73
C VAL A 156 15.37 -4.42 4.04
N MET A 157 14.50 -3.43 3.97
CA MET A 157 13.67 -3.00 5.09
C MET A 157 12.28 -3.63 4.95
N THR A 158 11.63 -3.95 6.07
CA THR A 158 10.28 -4.51 6.05
C THR A 158 9.49 -4.15 7.29
N ASN A 159 8.17 -4.24 7.18
CA ASN A 159 7.23 -3.75 8.17
C ASN A 159 7.10 -4.61 9.44
N SER A 160 7.39 -5.91 9.36
CA SER A 160 7.18 -6.83 10.48
C SER A 160 8.17 -8.00 10.48
N SER A 161 8.36 -8.60 11.65
CA SER A 161 9.13 -9.84 11.81
C SER A 161 8.48 -11.00 11.05
N TRP A 162 7.15 -11.01 10.95
CA TRP A 162 6.41 -11.97 10.14
C TRP A 162 6.81 -11.82 8.67
N THR A 163 6.67 -10.63 8.07
CA THR A 163 7.06 -10.39 6.67
C THR A 163 8.54 -10.68 6.43
N ALA A 164 9.43 -10.36 7.39
CA ALA A 164 10.85 -10.68 7.30
C ALA A 164 11.11 -12.19 7.11
N LYS A 165 10.35 -13.07 7.78
CA LYS A 165 10.45 -14.52 7.58
C LYS A 165 10.11 -14.93 6.14
N TYR A 166 9.05 -14.33 5.56
CA TYR A 166 8.64 -14.61 4.18
C TYR A 166 9.65 -14.06 3.17
N ILE A 167 10.24 -12.89 3.41
CA ILE A 167 11.30 -12.31 2.56
C ILE A 167 12.53 -13.23 2.53
N ARG A 168 13.00 -13.67 3.70
CA ARG A 168 14.15 -14.59 3.80
C ARG A 168 13.89 -15.89 3.05
N GLY A 169 12.69 -16.46 3.18
CA GLY A 169 12.30 -17.66 2.43
C GLY A 169 12.14 -17.45 0.92
N ALA A 170 11.68 -16.27 0.48
CA ALA A 170 11.42 -15.99 -0.93
C ALA A 170 12.67 -15.64 -1.73
N TYR A 171 13.61 -14.91 -1.14
CA TYR A 171 14.76 -14.33 -1.86
C TYR A 171 16.12 -14.80 -1.34
N GLY A 172 16.18 -15.50 -0.20
CA GLY A 172 17.44 -15.87 0.44
C GLY A 172 18.23 -14.69 1.00
N SER A 173 17.62 -13.50 1.08
CA SER A 173 18.25 -12.27 1.57
C SER A 173 18.71 -12.41 3.01
N GLN A 174 19.99 -12.21 3.26
CA GLN A 174 20.58 -12.28 4.61
C GLN A 174 20.39 -10.97 5.39
N ARG A 175 20.32 -9.83 4.70
CA ARG A 175 20.28 -8.49 5.29
C ARG A 175 18.85 -7.92 5.33
N VAL A 176 18.01 -8.51 6.16
CA VAL A 176 16.62 -8.05 6.35
C VAL A 176 16.47 -7.33 7.69
N TYR A 177 16.13 -6.05 7.64
CA TYR A 177 15.92 -5.16 8.78
C TYR A 177 14.42 -4.92 8.98
N VAL A 178 13.92 -5.14 10.19
CA VAL A 178 12.53 -4.82 10.53
C VAL A 178 12.48 -3.36 10.93
N VAL A 179 11.77 -2.56 10.15
CA VAL A 179 11.54 -1.14 10.36
C VAL A 179 10.03 -0.95 10.35
N HIS A 180 9.43 -0.85 11.52
CA HIS A 180 7.98 -0.72 11.64
C HIS A 180 7.51 0.61 11.06
N PRO A 181 6.43 0.63 10.25
CA PRO A 181 5.80 1.86 9.82
C PRO A 181 5.46 2.76 11.01
N PRO A 182 5.72 4.08 10.90
CA PRO A 182 5.44 5.00 11.98
C PRO A 182 3.94 5.19 12.17
N VAL A 183 3.57 5.57 13.39
CA VAL A 183 2.22 6.01 13.75
C VAL A 183 2.35 7.39 14.35
N ASN A 184 1.43 8.31 14.01
CA ASN A 184 1.40 9.65 14.61
C ASN A 184 0.86 9.54 16.04
N VAL A 185 1.77 9.31 16.99
CA VAL A 185 1.40 9.11 18.40
C VAL A 185 0.90 10.40 19.01
N GLU A 186 1.41 11.57 18.61
CA GLU A 186 0.93 12.84 19.15
C GLU A 186 -0.55 13.08 18.82
N GLU A 187 -0.96 12.84 17.56
CA GLU A 187 -2.36 12.96 17.13
C GLU A 187 -3.25 11.93 17.83
N LEU A 188 -2.82 10.66 17.88
CA LEU A 188 -3.66 9.58 18.40
C LEU A 188 -3.72 9.53 19.93
N SER A 189 -2.67 9.96 20.65
CA SER A 189 -2.66 9.97 22.12
C SER A 189 -3.59 11.03 22.71
N SER A 190 -3.88 12.09 21.95
CA SER A 190 -4.87 13.13 22.32
C SER A 190 -6.33 12.64 22.26
N ILE A 191 -6.55 11.46 21.68
CA ILE A 191 -7.86 10.85 21.49
C ILE A 191 -8.21 10.05 22.76
N GLY A 192 -9.09 10.60 23.59
CA GLY A 192 -9.61 9.92 24.77
C GLY A 192 -10.96 10.50 25.17
N GLY A 193 -11.70 9.77 26.00
CA GLY A 193 -13.04 10.17 26.44
C GLY A 193 -13.97 8.99 26.69
N ASP A 194 -15.23 9.30 26.99
CA ASP A 194 -16.29 8.30 27.10
C ASP A 194 -16.62 7.76 25.71
N ARG A 195 -16.47 6.44 25.54
CA ARG A 195 -16.62 5.78 24.24
C ARG A 195 -18.00 5.17 24.15
N GLY A 196 -18.69 5.45 23.04
CA GLY A 196 -19.99 4.87 22.75
C GLY A 196 -19.89 3.40 22.34
N ARG A 197 -21.05 2.75 22.14
CA ARG A 197 -21.14 1.40 21.54
C ARG A 197 -20.91 1.47 20.03
N ILE A 198 -19.78 2.02 19.62
CA ILE A 198 -19.41 2.23 18.22
C ILE A 198 -18.31 1.24 17.84
N VAL A 199 -18.53 0.58 16.70
CA VAL A 199 -17.58 -0.27 15.99
C VAL A 199 -17.12 0.48 14.75
N LEU A 200 -15.83 0.81 14.67
CA LEU A 200 -15.24 1.54 13.56
C LEU A 200 -14.37 0.61 12.69
N THR A 201 -14.51 0.71 11.38
CA THR A 201 -13.56 0.17 10.41
C THR A 201 -13.09 1.30 9.50
N VAL A 202 -11.76 1.47 9.38
CA VAL A 202 -11.15 2.43 8.45
C VAL A 202 -10.41 1.65 7.37
N SER A 203 -10.90 1.64 6.13
CA SER A 203 -10.32 0.81 5.08
C SER A 203 -10.56 1.35 3.68
N ARG A 204 -9.68 1.01 2.73
CA ARG A 204 -10.04 1.12 1.31
C ARG A 204 -11.27 0.26 1.01
N MET A 205 -12.13 0.75 0.12
CA MET A 205 -13.28 0.00 -0.41
C MET A 205 -12.80 -1.01 -1.45
N ASP A 206 -12.23 -2.12 -0.97
CA ASP A 206 -11.53 -3.13 -1.76
C ASP A 206 -11.92 -4.56 -1.32
N TRP A 207 -11.91 -5.50 -2.27
CA TRP A 207 -12.30 -6.90 -2.02
C TRP A 207 -11.39 -7.59 -1.00
N GLY A 208 -10.09 -7.32 -1.05
CA GLY A 208 -9.10 -7.89 -0.13
C GLY A 208 -9.32 -7.46 1.31
N LYS A 209 -10.03 -6.35 1.52
CA LYS A 209 -10.35 -5.81 2.85
C LYS A 209 -11.58 -6.43 3.49
N ARG A 210 -12.30 -7.31 2.76
CA ARG A 210 -13.46 -8.05 3.26
C ARG A 210 -14.55 -7.17 3.91
N VAL A 211 -14.61 -5.89 3.55
CA VAL A 211 -15.55 -4.92 4.12
C VAL A 211 -17.01 -5.29 3.88
N ILE A 212 -17.27 -6.07 2.83
CA ILE A 212 -18.60 -6.60 2.48
C ILE A 212 -19.24 -7.48 3.56
N ASP A 213 -18.43 -8.02 4.48
CA ASP A 213 -18.91 -8.87 5.56
C ASP A 213 -19.36 -8.07 6.78
N ILE A 214 -19.01 -6.78 6.88
CA ILE A 214 -19.34 -5.93 8.04
C ILE A 214 -20.85 -5.74 8.24
N PRO A 215 -21.68 -5.49 7.20
CA PRO A 215 -23.13 -5.41 7.40
C PRO A 215 -23.74 -6.69 7.99
N LYS A 216 -23.16 -7.87 7.72
CA LYS A 216 -23.62 -9.13 8.31
C LYS A 216 -23.36 -9.16 9.81
N ILE A 217 -22.24 -8.61 10.25
CA ILE A 217 -21.88 -8.50 11.67
C ILE A 217 -22.81 -7.47 12.34
N ALA A 218 -23.04 -6.32 11.69
CA ALA A 218 -23.94 -5.27 12.20
C ALA A 218 -25.36 -5.80 12.43
N LYS A 219 -25.86 -6.67 11.55
CA LYS A 219 -27.17 -7.33 11.70
C LYS A 219 -27.26 -8.22 12.96
N LEU A 220 -26.15 -8.80 13.40
CA LEU A 220 -26.10 -9.69 14.57
C LEU A 220 -25.92 -8.92 15.89
N VAL A 221 -25.53 -7.65 15.82
CA VAL A 221 -25.22 -6.80 16.99
C VAL A 221 -25.97 -5.46 16.86
N PRO A 222 -27.30 -5.46 16.95
CA PRO A 222 -28.13 -4.27 16.73
C PRO A 222 -27.93 -3.16 17.79
N GLU A 223 -27.36 -3.50 18.94
CA GLU A 223 -27.09 -2.58 20.06
C GLU A 223 -25.84 -1.70 19.85
N ALA A 224 -25.06 -1.96 18.80
CA ALA A 224 -23.85 -1.22 18.46
C ALA A 224 -23.97 -0.56 17.09
N GLU A 225 -23.42 0.65 16.98
CA GLU A 225 -23.36 1.43 15.74
C GLU A 225 -22.08 1.08 14.96
N PHE A 226 -22.22 0.67 13.71
CA PHE A 226 -21.11 0.29 12.85
C PHE A 226 -20.80 1.40 11.86
N TYR A 227 -19.60 1.97 11.94
CA TYR A 227 -19.10 2.94 10.98
C TYR A 227 -18.05 2.29 10.08
N LEU A 228 -18.37 2.13 8.80
CA LEU A 228 -17.41 1.78 7.77
C LEU A 228 -16.98 3.06 7.04
N VAL A 229 -15.74 3.46 7.28
CA VAL A 229 -15.15 4.67 6.71
C VAL A 229 -14.02 4.32 5.77
N GLY A 230 -13.95 4.94 4.60
CA GLY A 230 -12.93 4.54 3.65
C GLY A 230 -12.78 5.33 2.38
N SER A 231 -11.59 5.24 1.78
CA SER A 231 -11.33 5.82 0.47
C SER A 231 -11.90 4.95 -0.66
N THR A 232 -12.43 5.60 -1.69
CA THR A 232 -12.87 4.94 -2.91
C THR A 232 -11.80 4.98 -4.00
N SER A 233 -11.91 4.05 -4.93
CA SER A 233 -11.12 3.99 -6.16
C SER A 233 -12.07 3.73 -7.34
N PRO A 234 -11.60 3.85 -8.61
CA PRO A 234 -12.43 3.50 -9.77
C PRO A 234 -13.01 2.07 -9.71
N GLU A 235 -12.37 1.17 -8.97
CA GLU A 235 -12.74 -0.24 -8.83
C GLU A 235 -13.74 -0.48 -7.68
N SER A 236 -14.03 0.52 -6.85
CA SER A 236 -14.84 0.37 -5.63
C SER A 236 -16.36 0.27 -5.90
N GLY A 237 -16.82 0.61 -7.10
CA GLY A 237 -18.25 0.65 -7.45
C GLY A 237 -19.04 -0.63 -7.12
N PRO A 238 -18.59 -1.82 -7.56
CA PRO A 238 -19.25 -3.09 -7.23
C PRO A 238 -19.36 -3.37 -5.73
N ILE A 239 -18.31 -3.03 -4.96
CA ILE A 239 -18.28 -3.23 -3.50
C ILE A 239 -19.28 -2.32 -2.83
N LEU A 240 -19.33 -1.04 -3.23
CA LEU A 240 -20.28 -0.07 -2.69
C LEU A 240 -21.73 -0.48 -2.98
N LYS A 241 -22.00 -1.04 -4.16
CA LYS A 241 -23.32 -1.57 -4.50
C LYS A 241 -23.73 -2.69 -3.54
N ILE A 242 -22.87 -3.68 -3.35
CA ILE A 242 -23.11 -4.81 -2.44
C ILE A 242 -23.27 -4.35 -0.99
N LEU A 243 -22.46 -3.37 -0.55
CA LEU A 243 -22.57 -2.81 0.79
C LEU A 243 -23.93 -2.14 1.01
N LYS A 244 -24.40 -1.35 0.04
CA LYS A 244 -25.72 -0.71 0.10
C LYS A 244 -26.86 -1.72 0.15
N GLU A 245 -26.82 -2.74 -0.71
CA GLU A 245 -27.82 -3.83 -0.71
C GLU A 245 -27.83 -4.59 0.61
N ARG A 246 -26.67 -4.94 1.18
CA ARG A 246 -26.59 -5.66 2.46
C ARG A 246 -26.92 -4.80 3.67
N ALA A 247 -26.77 -3.48 3.56
CA ALA A 247 -27.11 -2.52 4.59
C ALA A 247 -28.61 -2.14 4.57
N GLU A 248 -29.36 -2.56 3.56
CA GLU A 248 -30.78 -2.22 3.45
C GLU A 248 -31.57 -2.71 4.68
N GLY A 249 -32.26 -1.77 5.34
CA GLY A 249 -33.01 -2.02 6.58
C GLY A 249 -32.17 -2.04 7.87
N LEU A 250 -30.84 -1.96 7.79
CA LEU A 250 -29.98 -1.83 8.97
C LEU A 250 -29.90 -0.36 9.40
N ARG A 251 -30.41 -0.05 10.60
CA ARG A 251 -30.37 1.30 11.17
C ARG A 251 -29.04 1.63 11.83
N ASN A 252 -28.28 0.60 12.22
CA ASN A 252 -27.05 0.69 12.98
C ASN A 252 -25.78 0.55 12.10
N PHE A 253 -25.88 0.76 10.79
CA PHE A 253 -24.75 0.66 9.86
C PHE A 253 -24.62 1.92 9.01
N HIS A 254 -23.46 2.57 9.10
CA HIS A 254 -23.13 3.84 8.46
C HIS A 254 -21.93 3.66 7.54
N LEU A 255 -22.10 4.05 6.27
CA LEU A 255 -21.05 4.01 5.25
C LEU A 255 -20.64 5.43 4.88
N GLU A 256 -19.41 5.83 5.23
CA GLU A 256 -18.86 7.14 4.89
C GLU A 256 -17.65 6.98 3.95
N THR A 257 -17.73 7.56 2.75
CA THR A 257 -16.66 7.47 1.73
C THR A 257 -15.87 8.76 1.61
N ASP A 258 -14.55 8.64 1.45
CA ASP A 258 -13.63 9.75 1.16
C ASP A 258 -13.71 10.92 2.15
N VAL A 259 -13.98 10.63 3.42
CA VAL A 259 -14.07 11.67 4.46
C VAL A 259 -12.70 12.24 4.82
N PRO A 260 -12.62 13.51 5.28
CA PRO A 260 -11.38 14.10 5.76
C PRO A 260 -10.79 13.33 6.95
N ARG A 261 -9.46 13.38 7.11
CA ARG A 261 -8.76 12.75 8.25
C ARG A 261 -9.36 13.15 9.61
N LYS A 262 -9.77 14.42 9.76
CA LYS A 262 -10.43 14.91 10.98
C LYS A 262 -11.67 14.10 11.36
N ARG A 263 -12.48 13.67 10.38
CA ARG A 263 -13.67 12.83 10.61
C ARG A 263 -13.30 11.43 11.09
N ILE A 264 -12.21 10.86 10.53
CA ILE A 264 -11.68 9.58 10.99
C ILE A 264 -11.24 9.68 12.46
N ILE A 265 -10.50 10.75 12.81
CA ILE A 265 -10.04 10.99 14.20
C ILE A 265 -11.21 11.18 15.16
N GLU A 266 -12.26 11.92 14.75
CA GLU A 266 -13.49 12.07 15.53
C GLU A 266 -14.14 10.71 15.84
N LEU A 267 -14.34 9.87 14.83
CA LEU A 267 -14.92 8.54 15.01
C LEU A 267 -14.02 7.63 15.86
N MET A 268 -12.70 7.70 15.68
CA MET A 268 -11.74 6.97 16.53
C MET A 268 -11.85 7.37 18.00
N SER A 269 -12.22 8.63 18.31
CA SER A 269 -12.43 9.09 19.69
C SER A 269 -13.69 8.53 20.36
N GLN A 270 -14.69 8.20 19.56
CA GLN A 270 -15.99 7.72 20.02
C GLN A 270 -16.09 6.19 19.98
N ALA A 271 -15.29 5.54 19.14
CA ALA A 271 -15.32 4.10 18.91
C ALA A 271 -14.73 3.29 20.08
N SER A 272 -15.52 2.35 20.60
CA SER A 272 -15.05 1.36 21.58
C SER A 272 -14.26 0.23 20.92
N ILE A 273 -14.65 -0.15 19.71
CA ILE A 273 -14.07 -1.29 18.99
C ILE A 273 -13.60 -0.83 17.62
N TYR A 274 -12.38 -1.22 17.25
CA TYR A 274 -11.91 -1.14 15.88
C TYR A 274 -11.97 -2.53 15.22
N LEU A 275 -12.74 -2.66 14.14
CA LEU A 275 -12.97 -3.93 13.45
C LEU A 275 -12.14 -4.01 12.18
N HIS A 276 -11.25 -5.01 12.10
CA HIS A 276 -10.47 -5.34 10.91
C HIS A 276 -10.84 -6.75 10.40
N PRO A 277 -11.69 -6.89 9.37
CA PRO A 277 -12.17 -8.21 8.91
C PRO A 277 -11.15 -9.16 8.27
N PRO A 278 -10.09 -8.70 7.56
CA PRO A 278 -9.11 -9.61 6.97
C PRO A 278 -8.42 -10.51 8.01
N LEU A 279 -8.28 -11.80 7.69
CA LEU A 279 -7.57 -12.76 8.56
C LEU A 279 -6.05 -12.58 8.50
N ALA A 280 -5.53 -12.16 7.34
CA ALA A 280 -4.11 -11.99 7.10
C ALA A 280 -3.86 -10.63 6.44
N GLU A 281 -3.27 -9.72 7.19
CA GLU A 281 -2.74 -8.44 6.72
C GLU A 281 -1.23 -8.40 7.03
N HIS A 282 -0.42 -7.94 6.08
CA HIS A 282 1.04 -7.98 6.21
C HIS A 282 1.56 -7.03 7.30
N PHE A 283 0.87 -5.90 7.48
CA PHE A 283 1.07 -4.95 8.57
C PHE A 283 -0.11 -3.98 8.66
N GLY A 284 -0.48 -3.60 9.89
CA GLY A 284 -1.61 -2.72 10.17
C GLY A 284 -2.93 -3.47 10.32
N PHE A 285 -3.88 -2.81 10.99
CA PHE A 285 -5.27 -3.19 11.17
C PHE A 285 -6.10 -2.00 10.68
#